data_AF-D2JY89-F1
#
_entry.id   AF-D2JY89-F1
#
_cell.length_a   1.000
_cell.length_b   1.000
_cell.length_c   1.000
_cell.angle_alpha   90.00
_cell.angle_beta   90.00
_cell.angle_gamma   90.00
#
_symmetry.space_group_name_H-M   'P 1'
#
loop_
_entity.id
_entity.type
_entity.pdbx_description
1 polymer ?
#
loop_
_entity_poly.entity_id
_entity_poly.type
_entity_poly.pdbx_seq_one_letter_code
_entity_poly.pdbx_strand_id
1 'polypeptide(L)'
;MRKHNHEKMNTERKLTDEQRREKIESKKVDEEKKGIQGAVFKIKKLSDPPHQFKVRKNAEQMNLTGVCILNPSFSMVHVEGAPKFIRQYKKLMMHRIGWTEASRPRGGEDVDIAEPVEGESSAPAVPTSAPIEPVSLDDNKCWLVWEGDLRDRSFNNFRVKHCESDRSAKEILGEKLKGYWDQAKNWKGEEEEFF
;
A
#
# COMPACT_ATOMS: atom_id res chain seq x y z
N MET A 1 43.13 -23.48 5.70
CA MET A 1 42.72 -24.09 4.41
C MET A 1 41.22 -24.44 4.33
N ARG A 2 40.62 -25.20 5.27
CA ARG A 2 39.17 -25.51 5.22
C ARG A 2 38.24 -24.30 5.29
N LYS A 3 38.49 -23.36 6.22
CA LYS A 3 37.70 -22.13 6.36
C LYS A 3 37.72 -21.27 5.08
N HIS A 4 38.91 -21.10 4.50
CA HIS A 4 39.08 -20.36 3.26
C HIS A 4 38.36 -21.01 2.06
N ASN A 5 38.44 -22.34 1.91
CA ASN A 5 37.70 -23.04 0.85
C ASN A 5 36.18 -22.96 1.07
N HIS A 6 35.70 -23.03 2.32
CA HIS A 6 34.28 -22.89 2.65
C HIS A 6 33.77 -21.46 2.39
N GLU A 7 34.54 -20.45 2.78
CA GLU A 7 34.22 -19.04 2.48
C GLU A 7 34.21 -18.78 0.98
N LYS A 8 35.20 -19.32 0.24
CA LYS A 8 35.27 -19.21 -1.22
C LYS A 8 34.08 -19.88 -1.90
N MET A 9 33.70 -21.09 -1.46
CA MET A 9 32.49 -21.76 -1.93
C MET A 9 31.21 -20.99 -1.60
N ASN A 10 31.14 -20.33 -0.45
CA ASN A 10 29.98 -19.51 -0.08
C ASN A 10 29.90 -18.23 -0.90
N THR A 11 31.04 -17.59 -1.19
CA THR A 11 31.09 -16.42 -2.08
C THR A 11 30.72 -16.80 -3.51
N GLU A 12 31.14 -17.97 -3.99
CA GLU A 12 30.79 -18.47 -5.33
C GLU A 12 29.32 -18.90 -5.44
N ARG A 13 28.72 -19.40 -4.34
CA ARG A 13 27.27 -19.73 -4.26
C ARG A 13 26.38 -18.54 -3.94
N LYS A 14 26.96 -17.39 -3.55
CA LYS A 14 26.19 -16.20 -3.23
C LYS A 14 25.59 -15.68 -4.54
N LEU A 15 24.27 -15.80 -4.65
CA LEU A 15 23.51 -15.20 -5.73
C LEU A 15 23.91 -13.73 -5.87
N THR A 16 24.25 -13.33 -7.08
CA THR A 16 24.48 -11.92 -7.42
C THR A 16 23.20 -11.13 -7.16
N ASP A 17 23.31 -9.81 -7.02
CA ASP A 17 22.14 -8.99 -6.73
C ASP A 17 21.09 -9.06 -7.85
N GLU A 18 21.53 -9.24 -9.09
CA GLU A 18 20.67 -9.49 -10.24
C GLU A 18 19.92 -10.83 -10.12
N GLN A 19 20.62 -11.92 -9.82
CA GLN A 19 20.01 -13.23 -9.62
C GLN A 19 19.04 -13.25 -8.43
N ARG A 20 19.31 -12.47 -7.38
CA ARG A 20 18.38 -12.30 -6.26
C ARG A 20 17.10 -11.59 -6.69
N ARG A 21 17.21 -10.52 -7.47
CA ARG A 21 16.04 -9.77 -7.99
C ARG A 21 15.17 -10.65 -8.88
N GLU A 22 15.78 -11.38 -9.82
CA GLU A 22 15.07 -12.31 -10.69
C GLU A 22 14.39 -13.45 -9.89
N LYS A 23 15.07 -13.98 -8.86
CA LYS A 23 14.48 -14.99 -7.96
C LYS A 23 13.29 -14.44 -7.15
N ILE A 24 13.28 -13.14 -6.83
CA ILE A 24 12.15 -12.50 -6.15
C ILE A 24 11.01 -12.26 -7.13
N GLU A 25 11.31 -11.79 -8.33
CA GLU A 25 10.31 -11.52 -9.38
C GLU A 25 9.62 -12.80 -9.84
N SER A 26 10.38 -13.87 -10.12
CA SER A 26 9.82 -15.20 -10.43
C SER A 26 8.88 -15.70 -9.34
N LYS A 27 9.26 -15.54 -8.06
CA LYS A 27 8.37 -15.88 -6.93
C LYS A 27 7.10 -15.04 -6.92
N LYS A 28 7.14 -13.75 -7.28
CA LYS A 28 5.93 -12.92 -7.35
C LYS A 28 4.99 -13.42 -8.45
N VAL A 29 5.54 -13.73 -9.62
CA VAL A 29 4.79 -14.28 -10.76
C VAL A 29 4.16 -15.63 -10.40
N ASP A 30 4.86 -16.50 -9.68
CA ASP A 30 4.30 -17.79 -9.27
C ASP A 30 3.19 -17.68 -8.22
N GLU A 31 3.26 -16.68 -7.34
CA GLU A 31 2.16 -16.39 -6.41
C GLU A 31 0.93 -15.82 -7.15
N GLU A 32 1.15 -15.03 -8.20
CA GLU A 32 0.07 -14.47 -9.03
C GLU A 32 -0.72 -15.53 -9.79
N LYS A 33 -0.07 -16.64 -10.19
CA LYS A 33 -0.75 -17.79 -10.82
C LYS A 33 -1.77 -18.49 -9.91
N LYS A 34 -1.69 -18.30 -8.59
CA LYS A 34 -2.61 -18.93 -7.63
C LYS A 34 -3.99 -18.27 -7.58
N GLY A 35 -4.16 -17.15 -8.30
CA GLY A 35 -5.41 -16.40 -8.35
C GLY A 35 -5.20 -14.94 -8.00
N ILE A 36 -6.25 -14.16 -8.20
CA ILE A 36 -6.29 -12.72 -7.89
C ILE A 36 -7.30 -12.54 -6.77
N GLN A 37 -6.87 -11.82 -5.73
CA GLN A 37 -7.71 -11.42 -4.62
C GLN A 37 -7.76 -9.90 -4.57
N GLY A 38 -8.92 -9.34 -4.28
CA GLY A 38 -9.14 -7.92 -4.07
C GLY A 38 -9.41 -7.60 -2.61
N ALA A 39 -9.06 -6.37 -2.21
CA ALA A 39 -9.45 -5.80 -0.93
C ALA A 39 -9.78 -4.31 -1.07
N VAL A 40 -10.75 -3.85 -0.29
CA VAL A 40 -11.18 -2.45 -0.22
C VAL A 40 -11.05 -1.97 1.21
N PHE A 41 -10.34 -0.86 1.38
CA PHE A 41 -10.14 -0.20 2.66
C PHE A 41 -10.79 1.19 2.66
N LYS A 42 -11.33 1.58 3.82
CA LYS A 42 -11.82 2.93 4.12
C LYS A 42 -10.91 3.56 5.15
N ILE A 43 -10.50 4.80 4.91
CA ILE A 43 -9.70 5.61 5.83
C ILE A 43 -10.42 6.94 6.00
N LYS A 44 -10.57 7.46 7.22
CA LYS A 44 -11.22 8.76 7.45
C LYS A 44 -10.42 9.89 6.80
N LYS A 45 -9.12 9.99 7.10
CA LYS A 45 -8.23 11.05 6.59
C LYS A 45 -6.93 10.45 6.09
N LEU A 46 -6.57 10.75 4.84
CA LEU A 46 -5.32 10.33 4.22
C LEU A 46 -4.58 11.52 3.61
N SER A 47 -4.45 12.60 4.37
CA SER A 47 -3.80 13.84 3.91
C SER A 47 -2.28 13.80 4.05
N ASP A 48 -1.74 12.95 4.93
CA ASP A 48 -0.31 12.94 5.23
C ASP A 48 0.52 12.32 4.09
N PRO A 49 1.53 13.03 3.57
CA PRO A 49 2.43 12.49 2.55
C PRO A 49 3.12 11.17 2.95
N PRO A 50 3.59 10.97 4.20
CA PRO A 50 4.20 9.70 4.60
C PRO A 50 3.23 8.52 4.57
N HIS A 51 1.98 8.72 5.00
CA HIS A 51 0.94 7.69 4.93
C HIS A 51 0.62 7.34 3.47
N GLN A 52 0.41 8.35 2.63
CA GLN A 52 0.21 8.15 1.19
C GLN A 52 1.39 7.42 0.53
N PHE A 53 2.63 7.78 0.90
CA PHE A 53 3.84 7.12 0.42
C PHE A 53 3.89 5.65 0.84
N LYS A 54 3.62 5.33 2.11
CA LYS A 54 3.58 3.95 2.62
C LYS A 54 2.53 3.13 1.85
N VAL A 55 1.31 3.66 1.71
CA VAL A 55 0.20 3.02 0.97
C VAL A 55 0.61 2.71 -0.48
N ARG A 56 1.15 3.72 -1.18
CA ARG A 56 1.53 3.59 -2.60
C ARG A 56 2.73 2.69 -2.80
N LYS A 57 3.82 2.89 -2.05
CA LYS A 57 5.09 2.16 -2.27
C LYS A 57 4.99 0.70 -1.89
N ASN A 58 4.27 0.37 -0.83
CA ASN A 58 4.07 -1.03 -0.48
C ASN A 58 3.21 -1.75 -1.53
N ALA A 59 2.20 -1.09 -2.10
CA ALA A 59 1.42 -1.69 -3.20
C ALA A 59 2.31 -1.99 -4.41
N GLU A 60 3.15 -1.01 -4.81
CA GLU A 60 4.11 -1.16 -5.91
C GLU A 60 5.13 -2.28 -5.63
N GLN A 61 5.76 -2.29 -4.46
CA GLN A 61 6.75 -3.31 -4.07
C GLN A 61 6.17 -4.73 -4.05
N MET A 62 4.89 -4.88 -3.67
CA MET A 62 4.19 -6.17 -3.63
C MET A 62 3.51 -6.57 -4.94
N ASN A 63 3.73 -5.82 -6.04
CA ASN A 63 3.09 -6.05 -7.34
C ASN A 63 1.54 -6.08 -7.26
N LEU A 64 0.99 -5.26 -6.36
CA LEU A 64 -0.44 -5.04 -6.24
C LEU A 64 -0.87 -3.92 -7.19
N THR A 65 -2.02 -4.09 -7.81
CA THR A 65 -2.65 -3.08 -8.65
C THR A 65 -3.87 -2.51 -7.94
N GLY A 66 -4.40 -1.38 -8.44
CA GLY A 66 -5.58 -0.77 -7.84
C GLY A 66 -5.55 0.75 -7.84
N VAL A 67 -6.36 1.35 -6.98
CA VAL A 67 -6.49 2.80 -6.89
C VAL A 67 -6.71 3.26 -5.45
N CYS A 68 -6.02 4.33 -5.07
CA CYS A 68 -6.27 5.09 -3.87
C CYS A 68 -6.98 6.38 -4.25
N ILE A 69 -8.22 6.56 -3.78
CA ILE A 69 -9.03 7.74 -3.99
C ILE A 69 -9.00 8.57 -2.72
N LEU A 70 -8.49 9.79 -2.84
CA LEU A 70 -8.43 10.79 -1.79
C LEU A 70 -9.62 11.73 -1.96
N ASN A 71 -10.55 11.72 -1.02
CA ASN A 71 -11.69 12.62 -0.98
C ASN A 71 -11.75 13.29 0.41
N PRO A 72 -12.19 14.57 0.49
CA PRO A 72 -12.29 15.29 1.77
C PRO A 72 -13.13 14.58 2.85
N SER A 73 -14.14 13.79 2.45
CA SER A 73 -15.02 13.08 3.37
C SER A 73 -14.37 11.80 3.93
N PHE A 74 -13.83 10.97 3.04
CA PHE A 74 -13.09 9.76 3.37
C PHE A 74 -12.21 9.36 2.19
N SER A 75 -11.14 8.61 2.46
CA SER A 75 -10.31 8.02 1.43
C SER A 75 -10.62 6.53 1.28
N MET A 76 -10.65 6.05 0.03
CA MET A 76 -10.87 4.64 -0.29
C MET A 76 -9.63 4.08 -0.98
N VAL A 77 -9.17 2.93 -0.54
CA VAL A 77 -8.06 2.20 -1.20
C VAL A 77 -8.59 0.88 -1.70
N HIS A 78 -8.60 0.70 -3.01
CA HIS A 78 -8.85 -0.59 -3.64
C HIS A 78 -7.52 -1.18 -4.11
N VAL A 79 -7.26 -2.44 -3.74
CA VAL A 79 -6.10 -3.20 -4.16
C VAL A 79 -6.52 -4.56 -4.68
N GLU A 80 -5.81 -5.06 -5.68
CA GLU A 80 -5.98 -6.40 -6.23
C GLU A 80 -4.60 -7.01 -6.58
N GLY A 81 -4.47 -8.32 -6.42
CA GLY A 81 -3.23 -9.04 -6.69
C GLY A 81 -3.19 -10.42 -6.04
N ALA A 82 -2.00 -11.00 -5.89
CA ALA A 82 -1.89 -12.36 -5.35
C ALA A 82 -2.36 -12.43 -3.88
N PRO A 83 -3.06 -13.50 -3.45
CA PRO A 83 -3.62 -13.65 -2.10
C PRO A 83 -2.59 -13.49 -0.97
N LYS A 84 -1.34 -13.87 -1.23
CA LYS A 84 -0.25 -13.72 -0.26
C LYS A 84 0.09 -12.26 -0.01
N PHE A 85 0.17 -11.47 -1.08
CA PHE A 85 0.51 -10.06 -1.01
C PHE A 85 -0.64 -9.21 -0.49
N ILE A 86 -1.89 -9.57 -0.81
CA ILE A 86 -3.08 -8.96 -0.21
C ILE A 86 -3.09 -9.14 1.31
N ARG A 87 -2.77 -10.33 1.82
CA ARG A 87 -2.65 -10.57 3.27
C ARG A 87 -1.56 -9.72 3.93
N GLN A 88 -0.41 -9.56 3.27
CA GLN A 88 0.67 -8.70 3.77
C GLN A 88 0.25 -7.21 3.76
N TYR A 89 -0.43 -6.77 2.71
CA TYR A 89 -0.95 -5.42 2.59
C TYR A 89 -2.05 -5.12 3.61
N LYS A 90 -2.96 -6.06 3.87
CA LYS A 90 -3.95 -5.98 4.94
C LYS A 90 -3.27 -5.79 6.30
N LYS A 91 -2.22 -6.57 6.61
CA LYS A 91 -1.46 -6.39 7.85
C LYS A 91 -0.79 -5.02 7.94
N LEU A 92 -0.24 -4.52 6.83
CA LEU A 92 0.29 -3.16 6.75
C LEU A 92 -0.80 -2.12 7.10
N MET A 93 -1.92 -2.18 6.39
CA MET A 93 -3.00 -1.19 6.48
C MET A 93 -3.73 -1.21 7.82
N MET A 94 -3.89 -2.37 8.46
CA MET A 94 -4.66 -2.49 9.69
C MET A 94 -3.82 -2.38 10.97
N HIS A 95 -2.55 -2.80 10.94
CA HIS A 95 -1.75 -2.96 12.16
C HIS A 95 -0.44 -2.20 12.17
N ARG A 96 0.20 -1.97 11.02
CA ARG A 96 1.57 -1.40 10.98
C ARG A 96 1.57 0.11 10.75
N ILE A 97 0.55 0.64 10.10
CA ILE A 97 0.40 2.09 9.94
C ILE A 97 -0.37 2.62 11.15
N GLY A 98 0.29 3.42 11.98
CA GLY A 98 -0.34 4.19 13.04
C GLY A 98 -1.12 5.37 12.47
N TRP A 99 -2.36 5.15 12.07
CA TRP A 99 -3.20 6.16 11.41
C TRP A 99 -3.50 7.40 12.24
N THR A 100 -3.41 7.27 13.57
CA THR A 100 -3.67 8.33 14.55
C THR A 100 -2.47 9.25 14.79
N GLU A 101 -1.27 8.83 14.40
CA GLU A 101 -0.06 9.58 14.66
C GLU A 101 0.35 10.39 13.43
N ALA A 102 0.64 11.68 13.61
CA ALA A 102 1.28 12.46 12.57
C ALA A 102 2.67 11.87 12.30
N SER A 103 2.82 11.18 11.17
CA SER A 103 4.10 10.56 10.80
C SER A 103 5.17 11.64 10.74
N ARG A 104 6.21 11.52 11.58
CA ARG A 104 7.31 12.48 11.66
C ARG A 104 7.91 12.73 10.27
N PRO A 105 8.25 13.99 9.90
CA PRO A 105 8.96 14.27 8.67
C PRO A 105 10.30 13.51 8.68
N ARG A 106 10.63 12.94 7.53
CA ARG A 106 11.73 11.99 7.27
C ARG A 106 13.02 12.41 7.99
N GLY A 107 13.42 11.64 9.00
CA GLY A 107 14.59 11.90 9.85
C GLY A 107 14.68 11.03 11.11
N GLY A 108 13.59 10.36 11.50
CA GLY A 108 13.60 9.32 12.53
C GLY A 108 13.54 7.92 11.90
N GLU A 109 14.49 7.08 12.27
CA GLU A 109 14.56 5.65 11.97
C GLU A 109 13.25 4.96 12.39
N ASP A 110 12.51 4.45 11.39
CA ASP A 110 11.79 3.18 11.40
C ASP A 110 11.06 3.05 10.05
N VAL A 111 11.87 2.83 9.02
CA VAL A 111 11.38 2.24 7.79
C VAL A 111 11.20 0.74 8.05
N ASP A 112 10.00 0.33 8.48
CA ASP A 112 9.53 -1.04 8.20
C ASP A 112 9.24 -1.19 6.68
N ILE A 113 10.17 -0.75 5.84
CA ILE A 113 10.32 -1.28 4.50
C ILE A 113 11.13 -2.53 4.73
N ALA A 114 10.66 -3.70 4.28
CA ALA A 114 11.49 -4.89 4.34
C ALA A 114 12.78 -4.62 3.51
N GLU A 115 13.89 -4.32 4.19
CA GLU A 115 15.16 -3.93 3.58
C GLU A 115 16.01 -5.15 3.16
N PRO A 116 17.05 -5.00 2.28
CA PRO A 116 17.53 -3.76 1.66
C PRO A 116 17.57 -3.81 0.11
N VAL A 117 17.48 -2.64 -0.52
CA VAL A 117 18.17 -2.39 -1.80
C VAL A 117 18.83 -1.01 -1.65
N GLU A 118 20.15 -1.02 -1.48
CA GLU A 118 20.96 0.18 -1.57
C GLU A 118 20.86 0.76 -2.98
N GLY A 119 20.60 2.05 -3.05
CA GLY A 119 20.36 2.79 -4.28
C GLY A 119 20.16 4.24 -3.92
N GLU A 120 21.26 4.91 -3.58
CA GLU A 120 21.32 6.36 -3.43
C GLU A 120 20.73 7.03 -4.67
N SER A 121 19.58 7.67 -4.48
CA SER A 121 19.10 8.72 -5.37
C SER A 121 18.74 9.90 -4.49
N SER A 122 19.74 10.75 -4.27
CA SER A 122 19.59 12.10 -3.79
C SER A 122 18.82 12.91 -4.84
N ALA A 123 17.61 13.32 -4.49
CA ALA A 123 16.85 14.33 -5.24
C ALA A 123 16.37 15.42 -4.26
N PRO A 124 16.36 16.69 -4.70
CA PRO A 124 16.47 17.83 -3.80
C PRO A 124 15.19 18.12 -3.03
N ALA A 125 15.37 18.67 -1.83
CA ALA A 125 14.32 19.25 -1.02
C ALA A 125 13.69 20.44 -1.78
N VAL A 126 12.40 20.32 -2.11
CA VAL A 126 11.60 21.45 -2.59
C VAL A 126 10.89 22.05 -1.37
N PRO A 127 11.04 23.35 -1.07
CA PRO A 127 10.28 24.00 -0.01
C PRO A 127 8.90 24.34 -0.59
N THR A 128 7.85 23.65 -0.18
CA THR A 128 6.48 24.07 -0.51
C THR A 128 5.87 24.78 0.68
N SER A 129 5.82 26.10 0.52
CA SER A 129 5.11 27.08 1.32
C SER A 129 3.60 26.91 1.23
N ALA A 130 2.95 26.48 2.31
CA ALA A 130 1.60 26.87 2.73
C ALA A 130 1.39 26.35 4.17
N PRO A 131 0.83 27.15 5.11
CA PRO A 131 0.48 26.64 6.43
C PRO A 131 -0.77 25.77 6.27
N ILE A 132 -0.56 24.46 6.09
CA ILE A 132 -1.64 23.47 6.24
C ILE A 132 -1.85 23.37 7.74
N GLU A 133 -2.99 23.87 8.23
CA GLU A 133 -3.40 23.64 9.62
C GLU A 133 -3.29 22.14 9.91
N PRO A 134 -2.67 21.73 11.03
CA PRO A 134 -2.52 20.32 11.34
C PRO A 134 -3.91 19.73 11.57
N VAL A 135 -4.45 19.09 10.54
CA VAL A 135 -5.72 18.38 10.64
C VAL A 135 -5.48 17.24 11.64
N SER A 136 -6.05 17.34 12.84
CA SER A 136 -5.91 16.28 13.85
C SER A 136 -6.32 14.93 13.26
N LEU A 137 -5.40 13.97 13.45
CA LEU A 137 -5.51 12.59 13.00
C LEU A 137 -5.96 11.67 14.14
N ASP A 138 -6.20 12.21 15.34
CA ASP A 138 -6.37 11.41 16.56
C ASP A 138 -7.56 10.41 16.46
N ASP A 139 -8.59 10.75 15.67
CA ASP A 139 -9.76 9.89 15.40
C ASP A 139 -9.67 9.07 14.10
N ASN A 140 -8.51 9.08 13.45
CA ASN A 140 -8.30 8.44 12.15
C ASN A 140 -8.09 6.94 12.31
N LYS A 141 -8.83 6.16 11.52
CA LYS A 141 -8.80 4.70 11.54
C LYS A 141 -8.96 4.17 10.13
N CYS A 142 -8.45 2.97 9.92
CA CYS A 142 -8.55 2.23 8.68
C CYS A 142 -9.43 1.00 8.91
N TRP A 143 -10.43 0.81 8.06
CA TRP A 143 -11.30 -0.36 8.09
C TRP A 143 -11.16 -1.15 6.80
N LEU A 144 -11.22 -2.47 6.91
CA LEU A 144 -11.45 -3.35 5.78
C LEU A 144 -12.96 -3.40 5.51
N VAL A 145 -13.37 -2.94 4.32
CA VAL A 145 -14.78 -2.89 3.91
C VAL A 145 -15.16 -4.17 3.16
N TRP A 146 -14.24 -4.68 2.34
CA TRP A 146 -14.46 -5.87 1.53
C TRP A 146 -13.13 -6.58 1.23
N GLU A 147 -13.17 -7.90 1.18
CA GLU A 147 -12.07 -8.78 0.77
C GLU A 147 -12.69 -9.97 0.04
N GLY A 148 -12.12 -10.36 -1.10
CA GLY A 148 -12.62 -11.51 -1.85
C GLY A 148 -11.84 -11.83 -3.12
N ASP A 149 -12.11 -12.99 -3.70
CA ASP A 149 -11.46 -13.43 -4.93
C ASP A 149 -12.03 -12.68 -6.14
N LEU A 150 -11.16 -12.38 -7.11
CA LEU A 150 -11.48 -11.70 -8.34
C LEU A 150 -11.12 -12.58 -9.53
N ARG A 151 -11.93 -12.49 -10.59
CA ARG A 151 -11.66 -13.23 -11.84
C ARG A 151 -10.52 -12.61 -12.64
N ASP A 152 -10.55 -11.29 -12.81
CA ASP A 152 -9.63 -10.53 -13.64
C ASP A 152 -9.22 -9.23 -12.93
N ARG A 153 -8.02 -8.72 -13.24
CA ARG A 153 -7.57 -7.40 -12.76
C ARG A 153 -8.37 -6.28 -13.43
N SER A 154 -8.79 -5.29 -12.65
CA SER A 154 -9.45 -4.08 -13.15
C SER A 154 -8.45 -2.95 -13.46
N PHE A 155 -7.27 -2.98 -12.84
CA PHE A 155 -6.21 -1.98 -12.96
C PHE A 155 -4.88 -2.61 -13.33
N ASN A 156 -4.11 -1.92 -14.18
CA ASN A 156 -2.77 -2.38 -14.57
C ASN A 156 -1.69 -1.96 -13.57
N ASN A 157 -1.86 -0.84 -12.87
CA ASN A 157 -0.90 -0.28 -11.91
C ASN A 157 -1.65 0.30 -10.71
N PHE A 158 -0.96 0.46 -9.58
CA PHE A 158 -1.49 1.20 -8.44
C PHE A 158 -1.39 2.72 -8.66
N ARG A 159 -2.51 3.44 -8.53
CA ARG A 159 -2.56 4.90 -8.76
C ARG A 159 -3.20 5.63 -7.59
N VAL A 160 -2.74 6.85 -7.31
CA VAL A 160 -3.39 7.76 -6.34
C VAL A 160 -4.12 8.84 -7.13
N LYS A 161 -5.38 9.11 -6.77
CA LYS A 161 -6.23 10.11 -7.42
C LYS A 161 -6.92 10.95 -6.37
N HIS A 162 -6.94 12.26 -6.59
CA HIS A 162 -7.67 13.23 -5.78
C HIS A 162 -9.04 13.49 -6.41
N CYS A 163 -10.09 13.42 -5.60
CA CYS A 163 -11.46 13.60 -6.02
C CYS A 163 -12.21 14.43 -4.98
N GLU A 164 -12.81 15.53 -5.40
CA GLU A 164 -13.61 16.38 -4.50
C GLU A 164 -15.08 15.92 -4.43
N SER A 165 -15.52 15.13 -5.41
CA SER A 165 -16.91 14.64 -5.52
C SER A 165 -16.99 13.12 -5.60
N ASP A 166 -18.08 12.58 -5.06
CA ASP A 166 -18.41 11.15 -5.14
C ASP A 166 -18.59 10.69 -6.59
N ARG A 167 -19.09 11.58 -7.45
CA ARG A 167 -19.26 11.28 -8.88
C ARG A 167 -17.91 11.01 -9.54
N SER A 168 -16.92 11.87 -9.31
CA SER A 168 -15.57 11.69 -9.86
C SER A 168 -14.91 10.42 -9.33
N ALA A 169 -15.11 10.09 -8.04
CA ALA A 169 -14.62 8.85 -7.46
C ALA A 169 -15.22 7.61 -8.16
N LYS A 170 -16.53 7.61 -8.42
CA LYS A 170 -17.21 6.53 -9.17
C LYS A 170 -16.76 6.43 -10.61
N GLU A 171 -16.48 7.55 -11.28
CA GLU A 171 -15.95 7.57 -12.64
C GLU A 171 -14.56 6.92 -12.72
N ILE A 172 -13.70 7.15 -11.73
CA ILE A 172 -12.36 6.52 -11.66
C ILE A 172 -12.44 5.01 -11.41
N LEU A 173 -13.38 4.58 -10.58
CA LEU A 173 -13.63 3.16 -10.30
C LEU A 173 -14.27 2.44 -11.48
N GLY A 174 -14.99 3.18 -12.34
CA GLY A 174 -15.74 2.62 -13.45
C GLY A 174 -16.97 1.82 -13.00
N GLU A 175 -17.68 1.27 -13.97
CA GLU A 175 -19.00 0.66 -13.73
C GLU A 175 -18.94 -0.59 -12.84
N LYS A 176 -17.87 -1.37 -12.92
CA LYS A 176 -17.72 -2.61 -12.14
C LYS A 176 -17.46 -2.35 -10.66
N LEU A 177 -16.76 -1.26 -10.33
CA LEU A 177 -16.27 -1.02 -8.97
C LEU A 177 -16.97 0.16 -8.28
N LYS A 178 -17.83 0.91 -8.98
CA LYS A 178 -18.62 2.02 -8.39
C LYS A 178 -19.41 1.60 -7.14
N GLY A 179 -19.87 0.35 -7.08
CA GLY A 179 -20.60 -0.19 -5.92
C GLY A 179 -19.74 -0.27 -4.65
N TYR A 180 -18.43 -0.50 -4.78
CA TYR A 180 -17.53 -0.50 -3.63
C TYR A 180 -17.38 0.89 -3.00
N TRP A 181 -17.50 1.97 -3.78
CA TRP A 181 -17.53 3.32 -3.23
C TRP A 181 -18.75 3.54 -2.35
N ASP A 182 -19.93 3.12 -2.82
CA ASP A 182 -21.17 3.23 -2.05
C ASP A 182 -21.13 2.35 -0.80
N GLN A 183 -20.57 1.14 -0.90
CA GLN A 183 -20.35 0.26 0.25
C GLN A 183 -19.40 0.89 1.27
N ALA A 184 -18.27 1.45 0.82
CA ALA A 184 -17.32 2.14 1.71
C ALA A 184 -17.93 3.40 2.33
N LYS A 185 -18.74 4.15 1.59
CA LYS A 185 -19.44 5.33 2.11
C LYS A 185 -20.39 4.94 3.24
N ASN A 186 -21.19 3.88 3.04
CA ASN A 186 -22.17 3.40 4.00
C ASN A 186 -21.56 2.55 5.14
N TRP A 187 -20.29 2.17 5.02
CA TRP A 187 -19.60 1.39 6.04
C TRP A 187 -19.50 2.18 7.35
N LYS A 188 -20.14 1.66 8.39
CA LYS A 188 -19.97 2.10 9.78
C LYS A 188 -19.06 1.07 10.45
N GLY A 189 -18.06 1.53 11.18
CA GLY A 189 -17.17 0.59 11.89
C GLY A 189 -17.98 -0.22 12.89
N GLU A 190 -17.63 -1.49 13.10
CA GLU A 190 -18.31 -2.41 14.03
C GLU A 190 -18.53 -1.84 15.45
N GLU A 191 -17.81 -0.78 15.85
CA GLU A 191 -18.02 -0.06 17.13
C GLU A 191 -19.35 0.73 17.22
N GLU A 192 -20.01 1.07 16.11
CA GLU A 192 -21.31 1.75 16.12
C GLU A 192 -22.51 0.80 16.15
N GLU A 193 -22.33 -0.52 15.94
CA GLU A 193 -23.44 -1.49 15.93
C GLU A 193 -23.78 -2.03 17.33
N PHE A 194 -22.97 -1.73 18.34
CA PHE A 194 -23.15 -2.22 19.72
C PHE A 194 -23.67 -1.16 20.70
N PHE A 195 -24.07 0.02 20.23
CA PHE A 195 -24.67 1.08 21.06
C PHE A 195 -26.06 1.48 20.57
#